data_AF-A0A2V9LHH2-F1
#
_entry.id   AF-A0A2V9LHH2-F1
#
_cell.length_a   1.000
_cell.length_b   1.000
_cell.length_c   1.000
_cell.angle_alpha   90.00
_cell.angle_beta   90.00
_cell.angle_gamma   90.00
#
_symmetry.space_group_name_H-M   'P 1'
#
loop_
_entity.id
_entity.type
_entity.pdbx_description
1 polymer ?
#
loop_
_entity_poly.entity_id
_entity_poly.type
_entity_poly.pdbx_seq_one_letter_code
_entity_poly.pdbx_strand_id
1 'polypeptide(L)'
;MSFEAFTAHQLRRRKELWELLGDLPWDHRPAPPSRVRTEEHEGFTLERLVLDLNGLEPVPALLLVPDKLQKPAPGLLFIHWHGGMYDLGKEQLLVGDKAQPAYAPVCAEKGLVTLAIDSWCFGERKHEADGHTGEEDAFKLMLWRGRVLWGMMMFDELRALDYLASRPEVDPTRLGVTGMSMGSTKAWWLAALDPRVRLSADVCCLTDYEELIRTQNLKGHGIYYYVPSLLKHFETADINELIVPRPRLSVNGRKDDLTPPAGVEKIRDTLLPLYRRYGKESDCRIELFDCAHVELKEMRRLILEWFDRYLVNPSKA
;
A
#
# COMPACT_ATOMS: atom_id res chain seq x y z
N MET A 1 16.02 5.92 24.06
CA MET A 1 16.52 4.86 23.15
C MET A 1 17.37 5.53 22.08
N SER A 2 18.58 5.03 21.79
CA SER A 2 19.41 5.54 20.69
C SER A 2 18.78 5.18 19.34
N PHE A 3 19.19 5.85 18.25
CA PHE A 3 18.72 5.52 16.91
C PHE A 3 19.04 4.07 16.51
N GLU A 4 20.22 3.57 16.88
CA GLU A 4 20.62 2.18 16.65
C GLU A 4 19.73 1.19 17.42
N ALA A 5 19.48 1.45 18.71
CA ALA A 5 18.60 0.61 19.52
C ALA A 5 17.15 0.63 18.99
N PHE A 6 16.71 1.75 18.44
CA PHE A 6 15.40 1.88 17.82
C PHE A 6 15.30 1.08 16.51
N THR A 7 16.29 1.19 15.63
CA THR A 7 16.35 0.38 14.40
C THR A 7 16.39 -1.11 14.71
N ALA A 8 17.15 -1.52 15.74
CA ALA A 8 17.19 -2.90 16.20
C ALA A 8 15.85 -3.37 16.79
N HIS A 9 15.14 -2.49 17.50
CA HIS A 9 13.77 -2.75 17.97
C HIS A 9 12.82 -2.95 16.78
N GLN A 10 12.80 -2.03 15.83
CA GLN A 10 11.94 -2.13 14.65
C GLN A 10 12.23 -3.39 13.82
N LEU A 11 13.51 -3.80 13.69
CA LEU A 11 13.85 -5.03 12.99
C LEU A 11 13.21 -6.27 13.64
N ARG A 12 13.26 -6.37 14.98
CA ARG A 12 12.59 -7.46 15.70
C ARG A 12 11.07 -7.40 15.54
N ARG A 13 10.48 -6.22 15.68
CA ARG A 13 9.04 -6.00 15.55
C ARG A 13 8.52 -6.27 14.14
N ARG A 14 9.28 -5.95 13.09
CA ARG A 14 8.91 -6.35 11.71
C ARG A 14 8.87 -7.86 11.56
N LYS A 15 9.82 -8.58 12.16
CA LYS A 15 9.82 -10.05 12.14
C LYS A 15 8.57 -10.61 12.82
N GLU A 16 8.27 -10.12 14.02
CA GLU A 16 7.06 -10.51 14.77
C GLU A 16 5.78 -10.19 13.99
N LEU A 17 5.73 -9.06 13.27
CA LEU A 17 4.59 -8.70 12.45
C LEU A 17 4.43 -9.65 11.25
N TRP A 18 5.52 -10.03 10.58
CA TRP A 18 5.49 -11.06 9.54
C TRP A 18 5.04 -12.43 10.07
N GLU A 19 5.44 -12.80 11.28
CA GLU A 19 5.04 -14.07 11.92
C GLU A 19 3.53 -14.15 12.18
N LEU A 20 2.83 -13.02 12.33
CA LEU A 20 1.37 -12.97 12.49
C LEU A 20 0.61 -13.14 11.17
N LEU A 21 1.28 -13.03 10.02
CA LEU A 21 0.66 -13.09 8.69
C LEU A 21 0.49 -14.54 8.16
N GLY A 22 0.73 -15.53 9.02
CA GLY A 22 0.54 -16.95 8.71
C GLY A 22 1.66 -17.54 7.86
N ASP A 23 1.43 -18.76 7.36
CA ASP A 23 2.41 -19.53 6.58
C ASP A 23 2.58 -18.98 5.15
N LEU A 24 3.51 -18.04 4.98
CA LEU A 24 3.81 -17.41 3.68
C LEU A 24 4.81 -18.22 2.85
N PRO A 25 4.70 -18.22 1.51
CA PRO A 25 5.53 -19.04 0.62
C PRO A 25 6.92 -18.43 0.38
N TRP A 26 7.70 -18.22 1.44
CA TRP A 26 9.04 -17.59 1.38
C TRP A 26 10.03 -18.33 0.47
N ASP A 27 9.92 -19.65 0.38
CA ASP A 27 10.79 -20.48 -0.45
C ASP A 27 10.46 -20.39 -1.95
N HIS A 28 9.28 -19.87 -2.30
CA HIS A 28 8.88 -19.72 -3.70
C HIS A 28 9.83 -18.78 -4.45
N ARG A 29 10.25 -19.18 -5.65
CA ARG A 29 11.09 -18.39 -6.54
C ARG A 29 10.26 -17.95 -7.75
N PRO A 30 10.04 -16.63 -7.94
CA PRO A 30 9.25 -16.12 -9.07
C PRO A 30 9.76 -16.63 -10.42
N ALA A 31 8.86 -17.19 -11.22
CA ALA A 31 9.13 -17.38 -12.65
C ALA A 31 9.29 -16.01 -13.36
N PRO A 32 9.98 -15.96 -14.51
CA PRO A 32 10.04 -14.74 -15.32
C PRO A 32 8.64 -14.19 -15.64
N PRO A 33 8.45 -12.86 -15.62
CA PRO A 33 7.15 -12.25 -15.92
C PRO A 33 6.71 -12.57 -17.35
N SER A 34 5.43 -12.84 -17.53
CA SER A 34 4.84 -13.04 -18.86
C SER A 34 4.19 -11.75 -19.33
N ARG A 35 4.75 -11.11 -20.37
CA ARG A 35 4.14 -9.92 -20.98
C ARG A 35 3.01 -10.34 -21.92
N VAL A 36 1.78 -9.97 -21.57
CA VAL A 36 0.57 -10.27 -22.35
C VAL A 36 0.47 -9.33 -23.54
N ARG A 37 0.60 -8.03 -23.31
CA ARG A 37 0.62 -7.01 -24.37
C ARG A 37 1.25 -5.70 -23.91
N THR A 38 1.55 -4.85 -24.87
CA THR A 38 2.02 -3.48 -24.68
C THR A 38 1.04 -2.52 -25.36
N GLU A 39 0.70 -1.44 -24.68
CA GLU A 39 -0.23 -0.41 -25.14
C GLU A 39 0.48 0.95 -25.09
N GLU A 40 0.39 1.73 -26.16
CA GLU A 40 0.87 3.10 -26.19
C GLU A 40 -0.24 4.05 -25.75
N HIS A 41 0.05 4.89 -24.77
CA HIS A 41 -0.85 5.93 -24.28
C HIS A 41 -0.18 7.30 -24.41
N GLU A 42 -0.95 8.36 -24.18
CA GLU A 42 -0.38 9.71 -24.15
C GLU A 42 0.56 9.88 -22.95
N GLY A 43 1.88 9.91 -23.23
CA GLY A 43 2.92 10.20 -22.24
C GLY A 43 3.50 8.97 -21.52
N PHE A 44 3.01 7.77 -21.80
CA PHE A 44 3.54 6.53 -21.24
C PHE A 44 3.23 5.31 -22.11
N THR A 45 4.09 4.30 -21.98
CA THR A 45 3.83 2.93 -22.43
C THR A 45 3.30 2.09 -21.26
N LEU A 46 2.28 1.29 -21.50
CA LEU A 46 1.71 0.36 -20.53
C LEU A 46 2.02 -1.08 -20.92
N GLU A 47 2.72 -1.83 -20.06
CA GLU A 47 2.85 -3.29 -20.19
C GLU A 47 1.81 -3.98 -19.32
N ARG A 48 1.01 -4.86 -19.94
CA ARG A 48 0.16 -5.80 -19.21
C ARG A 48 0.93 -7.09 -19.00
N LEU A 49 1.09 -7.46 -17.74
CA LEU A 49 1.92 -8.55 -17.30
C LEU A 49 1.09 -9.58 -16.53
N VAL A 50 1.58 -10.81 -16.51
CA VAL A 50 1.23 -11.81 -15.52
C VAL A 50 2.50 -12.18 -14.77
N LEU A 51 2.49 -11.96 -13.47
CA LEU A 51 3.61 -12.22 -12.56
C LEU A 51 3.36 -13.53 -11.80
N ASP A 52 4.44 -14.22 -11.47
CA ASP A 52 4.42 -15.33 -10.51
C ASP A 52 5.01 -14.85 -9.19
N LEU A 53 4.17 -14.44 -8.24
CA LEU A 53 4.63 -13.84 -6.98
C LEU A 53 4.65 -14.84 -5.82
N ASN A 54 3.64 -15.69 -5.74
CA ASN A 54 3.35 -16.53 -4.57
C ASN A 54 3.35 -18.04 -4.85
N GLY A 55 3.41 -18.46 -6.13
CA GLY A 55 3.44 -19.87 -6.53
C GLY A 55 2.12 -20.62 -6.34
N LEU A 56 1.03 -19.93 -6.01
CA LEU A 56 -0.31 -20.49 -5.85
C LEU A 56 -1.22 -20.11 -7.01
N GLU A 57 -1.14 -18.85 -7.46
CA GLU A 57 -1.88 -18.36 -8.61
C GLU A 57 -1.13 -17.25 -9.36
N PRO A 58 -1.37 -17.10 -10.68
CA PRO A 58 -0.85 -15.98 -11.45
C PRO A 58 -1.37 -14.64 -10.92
N VAL A 59 -0.52 -13.60 -10.97
CA VAL A 59 -0.86 -12.26 -10.52
C VAL A 59 -0.83 -11.28 -11.70
N PRO A 60 -1.99 -10.92 -12.26
CA PRO A 60 -2.11 -9.93 -13.32
C PRO A 60 -1.66 -8.55 -12.84
N ALA A 61 -0.91 -7.84 -13.68
CA ALA A 61 -0.28 -6.58 -13.33
C ALA A 61 -0.25 -5.59 -14.50
N LEU A 62 -0.18 -4.31 -14.15
CA LEU A 62 0.05 -3.18 -15.04
C LEU A 62 1.39 -2.55 -14.68
N LEU A 63 2.31 -2.46 -15.64
CA LEU A 63 3.54 -1.69 -15.51
C LEU A 63 3.48 -0.48 -16.44
N LEU A 64 3.34 0.71 -15.84
CA LEU A 64 3.37 1.99 -16.53
C LEU A 64 4.82 2.50 -16.58
N VAL A 65 5.32 2.76 -17.78
CA VAL A 65 6.64 3.32 -18.05
C VAL A 65 6.47 4.68 -18.74
N PRO A 66 6.78 5.81 -18.08
CA PRO A 66 6.63 7.13 -18.68
C PRO A 66 7.56 7.33 -19.90
N ASP A 67 7.08 7.98 -20.96
CA ASP A 67 7.89 8.22 -22.17
C ASP A 67 9.10 9.11 -21.88
N LYS A 68 8.90 10.08 -20.97
CA LYS A 68 9.89 11.09 -20.57
C LYS A 68 10.40 10.81 -19.16
N LEU A 69 11.05 9.67 -18.96
CA LEU A 69 11.74 9.38 -17.70
C LEU A 69 13.22 9.78 -17.73
N GLN A 70 13.73 10.28 -16.60
CA GLN A 70 15.16 10.36 -16.33
C GLN A 70 15.61 9.06 -15.66
N LYS A 71 16.56 8.35 -16.26
CA LYS A 71 17.03 7.05 -15.75
C LYS A 71 18.24 7.20 -14.82
N PRO A 72 18.33 6.38 -13.75
CA PRO A 72 17.27 5.51 -13.25
C PRO A 72 16.12 6.36 -12.67
N ALA A 73 14.87 5.90 -12.75
CA ALA A 73 13.67 6.64 -12.35
C ALA A 73 13.13 6.16 -10.99
N PRO A 74 12.37 6.98 -10.25
CA PRO A 74 11.66 6.50 -9.07
C PRO A 74 10.60 5.44 -9.44
N GLY A 75 10.47 4.43 -8.59
CA GLY A 75 9.44 3.41 -8.69
C GLY A 75 8.28 3.70 -7.74
N LEU A 76 7.04 3.51 -8.18
CA LEU A 76 5.84 3.63 -7.35
C LEU A 76 5.01 2.34 -7.44
N LEU A 77 4.72 1.72 -6.30
CA LEU A 77 3.70 0.68 -6.20
C LEU A 77 2.35 1.35 -5.92
N PHE A 78 1.43 1.27 -6.87
CA PHE A 78 0.05 1.75 -6.73
C PHE A 78 -0.85 0.58 -6.34
N ILE A 79 -1.53 0.70 -5.20
CA ILE A 79 -2.40 -0.35 -4.66
C ILE A 79 -3.85 0.10 -4.75
N HIS A 80 -4.66 -0.69 -5.46
CA HIS A 80 -6.05 -0.37 -5.69
C HIS A 80 -6.90 -0.49 -4.41
N TRP A 81 -8.00 0.24 -4.39
CA TRP A 81 -9.01 0.21 -3.35
C TRP A 81 -9.93 -1.02 -3.49
N HIS A 82 -10.72 -1.28 -2.46
CA HIS A 82 -11.72 -2.34 -2.50
C HIS A 82 -13.05 -1.82 -3.06
N GLY A 83 -13.65 -0.78 -2.45
CA GLY A 83 -14.85 -0.06 -2.93
C GLY A 83 -16.11 -0.91 -3.24
N GLY A 84 -16.15 -2.18 -2.84
CA GLY A 84 -17.07 -3.19 -3.41
C GLY A 84 -16.92 -3.44 -4.92
N MET A 85 -15.86 -2.91 -5.55
CA MET A 85 -15.62 -2.95 -7.00
C MET A 85 -14.65 -4.07 -7.35
N TYR A 86 -15.06 -5.32 -7.14
CA TYR A 86 -14.22 -6.48 -7.37
C TYR A 86 -13.68 -6.58 -8.80
N ASP A 87 -14.38 -6.03 -9.81
CA ASP A 87 -13.92 -6.00 -11.20
C ASP A 87 -12.80 -5.00 -11.49
N LEU A 88 -12.66 -3.95 -10.67
CA LEU A 88 -11.79 -2.82 -10.99
C LEU A 88 -10.31 -3.19 -10.84
N GLY A 89 -9.94 -3.74 -9.68
CA GLY A 89 -8.58 -4.19 -9.39
C GLY A 89 -7.50 -3.17 -9.81
N LYS A 90 -6.44 -3.67 -10.44
CA LYS A 90 -5.32 -2.87 -10.97
C LYS A 90 -5.73 -1.80 -11.97
N GLU A 91 -6.86 -1.95 -12.66
CA GLU A 91 -7.32 -0.97 -13.67
C GLU A 91 -7.63 0.40 -13.05
N GLN A 92 -7.86 0.48 -11.73
CA GLN A 92 -8.03 1.76 -11.02
C GLN A 92 -6.87 2.72 -11.28
N LEU A 93 -5.64 2.22 -11.50
CA LEU A 93 -4.50 3.06 -11.88
C LEU A 93 -4.82 3.90 -13.13
N LEU A 94 -5.47 3.30 -14.12
CA LEU A 94 -5.74 3.91 -15.43
C LEU A 94 -7.04 4.72 -15.44
N VAL A 95 -8.11 4.20 -14.83
CA VAL A 95 -9.46 4.78 -14.97
C VAL A 95 -9.95 5.52 -13.73
N GLY A 96 -9.32 5.28 -12.57
CA GLY A 96 -9.80 5.78 -11.28
C GLY A 96 -11.18 5.24 -10.94
N ASP A 97 -11.90 5.98 -10.10
CA ASP A 97 -13.30 5.75 -9.76
C ASP A 97 -13.95 7.07 -9.27
N LYS A 98 -15.16 6.99 -8.68
CA LYS A 98 -15.92 8.13 -8.17
C LYS A 98 -15.26 8.89 -7.01
N ALA A 99 -14.39 8.22 -6.26
CA ALA A 99 -13.75 8.69 -5.04
C ALA A 99 -12.26 9.04 -5.27
N GLN A 100 -11.61 8.46 -6.28
CA GLN A 100 -10.22 8.72 -6.61
C GLN A 100 -10.01 8.81 -8.14
N PRO A 101 -9.57 9.96 -8.67
CA PRO A 101 -9.20 10.06 -10.08
C PRO A 101 -8.04 9.13 -10.44
N ALA A 102 -7.92 8.77 -11.72
CA ALA A 102 -6.80 7.98 -12.22
C ALA A 102 -5.43 8.54 -11.80
N TYR A 103 -4.49 7.64 -11.51
CA TYR A 103 -3.11 7.99 -11.16
C TYR A 103 -2.15 7.89 -12.35
N ALA A 104 -2.50 7.15 -13.41
CA ALA A 104 -1.64 6.99 -14.57
C ALA A 104 -1.17 8.31 -15.20
N PRO A 105 -2.03 9.33 -15.45
CA PRO A 105 -1.57 10.59 -16.04
C PRO A 105 -0.55 11.33 -15.17
N VAL A 106 -0.76 11.36 -13.85
CA VAL A 106 0.16 12.05 -12.92
C VAL A 106 1.46 11.26 -12.73
N CYS A 107 1.41 9.93 -12.78
CA CYS A 107 2.61 9.10 -12.75
C CYS A 107 3.47 9.31 -14.01
N ALA A 108 2.83 9.36 -15.18
CA ALA A 108 3.48 9.65 -16.45
C ALA A 108 4.13 11.05 -16.44
N GLU A 109 3.39 12.08 -16.03
CA GLU A 109 3.88 13.46 -15.95
C GLU A 109 5.11 13.58 -15.03
N LYS A 110 5.11 12.88 -13.89
CA LYS A 110 6.19 12.94 -12.89
C LYS A 110 7.38 12.02 -13.18
N GLY A 111 7.31 11.18 -14.22
CA GLY A 111 8.36 10.21 -14.50
C GLY A 111 8.45 9.06 -13.48
N LEU A 112 7.31 8.66 -12.90
CA LEU A 112 7.20 7.56 -11.94
C LEU A 112 6.92 6.25 -12.68
N VAL A 113 7.87 5.31 -12.67
CA VAL A 113 7.62 3.94 -13.16
C VAL A 113 6.69 3.26 -12.17
N THR A 114 5.46 2.96 -12.59
CA THR A 114 4.38 2.59 -11.67
C THR A 114 3.92 1.16 -11.92
N LEU A 115 3.88 0.35 -10.88
CA LEU A 115 3.32 -1.01 -10.90
C LEU A 115 2.01 -1.04 -10.13
N ALA A 116 1.00 -1.71 -10.68
CA ALA A 116 -0.22 -2.08 -9.97
C ALA A 116 -0.52 -3.56 -10.24
N ILE A 117 -0.96 -4.30 -9.22
CA ILE A 117 -1.36 -5.71 -9.32
C ILE A 117 -2.82 -5.88 -8.96
N ASP A 118 -3.46 -6.94 -9.49
CA ASP A 118 -4.72 -7.38 -8.91
C ASP A 118 -4.45 -8.03 -7.55
N SER A 119 -5.12 -7.53 -6.51
CA SER A 119 -5.16 -8.20 -5.21
C SER A 119 -5.90 -9.54 -5.32
N TRP A 120 -5.66 -10.44 -4.37
CA TRP A 120 -6.46 -11.65 -4.18
C TRP A 120 -7.96 -11.32 -4.24
N CYS A 121 -8.71 -12.08 -5.04
CA CYS A 121 -10.17 -11.92 -5.24
C CYS A 121 -10.61 -10.68 -6.04
N PHE A 122 -9.69 -9.95 -6.68
CA PHE A 122 -10.00 -8.77 -7.51
C PHE A 122 -9.57 -8.94 -8.97
N GLY A 123 -10.21 -8.18 -9.85
CA GLY A 123 -9.92 -8.12 -11.28
C GLY A 123 -9.94 -9.50 -11.92
N GLU A 124 -8.80 -9.88 -12.48
CA GLU A 124 -8.60 -11.17 -13.14
C GLU A 124 -8.34 -12.32 -12.14
N ARG A 125 -8.23 -12.03 -10.84
CA ARG A 125 -8.09 -13.02 -9.74
C ARG A 125 -9.39 -13.23 -8.95
N LYS A 126 -10.52 -12.75 -9.47
CA LYS A 126 -11.82 -13.12 -8.89
C LYS A 126 -12.02 -14.62 -9.04
N HIS A 127 -12.19 -15.30 -7.92
CA HIS A 127 -12.72 -16.66 -7.88
C HIS A 127 -14.24 -16.59 -7.81
N GLU A 128 -14.94 -17.58 -8.36
CA GLU A 128 -16.40 -17.63 -8.46
C GLU A 128 -17.02 -16.52 -9.34
N ALA A 129 -18.35 -16.51 -9.42
CA ALA A 129 -19.11 -15.56 -10.25
C ALA A 129 -19.00 -14.11 -9.74
N ASP A 130 -18.75 -13.91 -8.44
CA ASP A 130 -18.49 -12.61 -7.82
C ASP A 130 -17.29 -12.67 -6.87
N GLY A 131 -16.54 -11.56 -6.79
CA GLY A 131 -15.35 -11.49 -5.95
C GLY A 131 -15.66 -11.48 -4.44
N HIS A 132 -16.89 -11.20 -4.05
CA HIS A 132 -17.29 -11.13 -2.63
C HIS A 132 -17.30 -12.52 -1.99
N THR A 133 -17.98 -13.46 -2.63
CA THR A 133 -17.99 -14.87 -2.22
C THR A 133 -16.59 -15.44 -2.27
N GLY A 134 -15.84 -15.13 -3.33
CA GLY A 134 -14.44 -15.53 -3.46
C GLY A 134 -13.55 -15.03 -2.31
N GLU A 135 -13.75 -13.80 -1.85
CA GLU A 135 -13.02 -13.23 -0.70
C GLU A 135 -13.34 -13.96 0.61
N GLU A 136 -14.61 -14.21 0.88
CA GLU A 136 -15.01 -14.94 2.09
C GLU A 136 -14.45 -16.37 2.12
N ASP A 137 -14.53 -17.07 1.00
CA ASP A 137 -14.04 -18.45 0.89
C ASP A 137 -12.52 -18.49 0.97
N ALA A 138 -11.83 -17.56 0.31
CA ALA A 138 -10.37 -17.42 0.43
C ALA A 138 -9.97 -17.17 1.89
N PHE A 139 -10.66 -16.28 2.60
CA PHE A 139 -10.38 -16.02 4.02
C PHE A 139 -10.51 -17.29 4.88
N LYS A 140 -11.64 -18.00 4.77
CA LYS A 140 -11.90 -19.23 5.53
C LYS A 140 -10.90 -20.34 5.18
N LEU A 141 -10.63 -20.54 3.89
CA LEU A 141 -9.70 -21.56 3.41
C LEU A 141 -8.27 -21.29 3.87
N MET A 142 -7.81 -20.03 3.80
CA MET A 142 -6.47 -19.66 4.24
C MET A 142 -6.27 -20.00 5.71
N LEU A 143 -7.24 -19.70 6.58
CA LEU A 143 -7.15 -20.04 8.00
C LEU A 143 -7.00 -21.55 8.23
N TRP A 144 -7.74 -22.39 7.50
CA TRP A 144 -7.57 -23.86 7.58
C TRP A 144 -6.20 -24.36 7.10
N ARG A 145 -5.51 -23.58 6.28
CA ARG A 145 -4.17 -23.89 5.77
C ARG A 145 -3.05 -23.24 6.58
N GLY A 146 -3.35 -22.65 7.75
CA GLY A 146 -2.35 -21.93 8.56
C GLY A 146 -1.94 -20.58 7.98
N ARG A 147 -2.68 -20.08 6.99
CA ARG A 147 -2.42 -18.81 6.30
C ARG A 147 -3.40 -17.74 6.73
N VAL A 148 -3.04 -16.49 6.47
CA VAL A 148 -3.93 -15.34 6.64
C VAL A 148 -4.11 -14.68 5.29
N LEU A 149 -5.36 -14.38 4.87
CA LEU A 149 -5.62 -13.74 3.59
C LEU A 149 -4.87 -12.40 3.47
N TRP A 150 -4.91 -11.57 4.52
CA TRP A 150 -4.10 -10.36 4.61
C TRP A 150 -2.61 -10.62 4.39
N GLY A 151 -2.10 -11.70 4.98
CA GLY A 151 -0.69 -12.09 4.85
C GLY A 151 -0.30 -12.41 3.42
N MET A 152 -1.13 -13.18 2.71
CA MET A 152 -0.93 -13.49 1.29
C MET A 152 -1.02 -12.24 0.41
N MET A 153 -1.96 -11.32 0.73
CA MET A 153 -2.05 -10.03 0.05
C MET A 153 -0.79 -9.18 0.27
N MET A 154 -0.28 -9.09 1.50
CA MET A 154 0.95 -8.33 1.79
C MET A 154 2.20 -8.99 1.21
N PHE A 155 2.23 -10.32 1.12
CA PHE A 155 3.30 -11.05 0.46
C PHE A 155 3.36 -10.75 -1.04
N ASP A 156 2.19 -10.69 -1.71
CA ASP A 156 2.13 -10.26 -3.11
C ASP A 156 2.63 -8.83 -3.29
N GLU A 157 2.27 -7.90 -2.40
CA GLU A 157 2.78 -6.52 -2.49
C GLU A 157 4.29 -6.44 -2.27
N LEU A 158 4.84 -7.23 -1.33
CA LEU A 158 6.29 -7.33 -1.13
C LEU A 158 7.00 -7.84 -2.39
N ARG A 159 6.47 -8.90 -3.01
CA ARG A 159 7.05 -9.50 -4.22
C ARG A 159 6.84 -8.62 -5.46
N ALA A 160 5.76 -7.85 -5.51
CA ALA A 160 5.54 -6.84 -6.54
C ALA A 160 6.55 -5.70 -6.39
N LEU A 161 6.87 -5.28 -5.16
CA LEU A 161 7.93 -4.31 -4.89
C LEU A 161 9.31 -4.84 -5.30
N ASP A 162 9.60 -6.13 -5.06
CA ASP A 162 10.82 -6.79 -5.56
C ASP A 162 10.91 -6.71 -7.09
N TYR A 163 9.82 -7.06 -7.76
CA TYR A 163 9.75 -7.00 -9.22
C TYR A 163 9.97 -5.58 -9.74
N LEU A 164 9.27 -4.58 -9.17
CA LEU A 164 9.42 -3.18 -9.52
C LEU A 164 10.86 -2.70 -9.33
N ALA A 165 11.49 -3.04 -8.21
CA ALA A 165 12.88 -2.69 -7.91
C ALA A 165 13.90 -3.37 -8.86
N SER A 166 13.54 -4.51 -9.45
CA SER A 166 14.39 -5.23 -10.41
C SER A 166 14.36 -4.64 -11.83
N ARG A 167 13.40 -3.76 -12.12
CA ARG A 167 13.22 -3.18 -13.45
C ARG A 167 14.42 -2.28 -13.82
N PRO A 168 14.98 -2.40 -15.04
CA PRO A 168 16.12 -1.58 -15.46
C PRO A 168 15.80 -0.08 -15.55
N GLU A 169 14.52 0.29 -15.60
CA GLU A 169 14.06 1.67 -15.55
C GLU A 169 14.10 2.26 -14.14
N VAL A 170 14.11 1.44 -13.10
CA VAL A 170 13.85 1.84 -11.71
C VAL A 170 15.15 1.95 -10.89
N ASP A 171 15.22 3.00 -10.09
CA ASP A 171 16.18 3.13 -9.01
C ASP A 171 15.65 2.41 -7.76
N PRO A 172 16.26 1.30 -7.32
CA PRO A 172 15.76 0.53 -6.18
C PRO A 172 15.88 1.28 -4.84
N THR A 173 16.55 2.44 -4.81
CA THR A 173 16.65 3.29 -3.61
C THR A 173 15.56 4.36 -3.53
N ARG A 174 14.72 4.50 -4.59
CA ARG A 174 13.64 5.49 -4.70
C ARG A 174 12.30 4.82 -4.96
N LEU A 175 11.92 3.93 -4.05
CA LEU A 175 10.66 3.19 -4.09
C LEU A 175 9.61 3.85 -3.20
N GLY A 176 8.45 4.16 -3.75
CA GLY A 176 7.28 4.63 -3.01
C GLY A 176 6.12 3.64 -3.09
N VAL A 177 5.17 3.81 -2.18
CA VAL A 177 3.88 3.10 -2.22
C VAL A 177 2.74 4.07 -1.97
N THR A 178 1.65 3.92 -2.72
CA THR A 178 0.44 4.71 -2.55
C THR A 178 -0.81 3.86 -2.78
N GLY A 179 -1.92 4.27 -2.18
CA GLY A 179 -3.22 3.65 -2.42
C GLY A 179 -4.33 4.29 -1.60
N MET A 180 -5.58 3.97 -1.95
CA MET A 180 -6.77 4.44 -1.25
C MET A 180 -7.54 3.29 -0.58
N SER A 181 -8.18 3.55 0.57
CA SER A 181 -9.00 2.55 1.28
C SER A 181 -8.19 1.29 1.63
N MET A 182 -8.58 0.09 1.17
CA MET A 182 -7.74 -1.11 1.21
C MET A 182 -6.30 -0.84 0.77
N GLY A 183 -6.10 -0.14 -0.34
CA GLY A 183 -4.78 0.22 -0.84
C GLY A 183 -4.01 1.16 0.08
N SER A 184 -4.70 2.04 0.81
CA SER A 184 -4.11 2.88 1.86
C SER A 184 -3.60 2.00 3.01
N THR A 185 -4.41 1.07 3.49
CA THR A 185 -4.01 0.10 4.52
C THR A 185 -2.78 -0.71 4.08
N LYS A 186 -2.82 -1.27 2.88
CA LYS A 186 -1.69 -2.04 2.33
C LYS A 186 -0.45 -1.17 2.16
N ALA A 187 -0.59 0.10 1.78
CA ALA A 187 0.54 1.02 1.61
C ALA A 187 1.31 1.26 2.92
N TRP A 188 0.62 1.58 4.02
CA TRP A 188 1.31 1.80 5.29
C TRP A 188 1.75 0.49 5.97
N TRP A 189 1.05 -0.63 5.74
CA TRP A 189 1.53 -1.96 6.14
C TRP A 189 2.82 -2.36 5.40
N LEU A 190 2.86 -2.20 4.07
CA LEU A 190 4.05 -2.54 3.28
C LEU A 190 5.22 -1.67 3.70
N ALA A 191 4.99 -0.38 3.90
CA ALA A 191 6.00 0.52 4.43
C ALA A 191 6.51 0.07 5.80
N ALA A 192 5.64 -0.36 6.70
CA ALA A 192 6.04 -0.89 8.00
C ALA A 192 6.89 -2.17 7.87
N LEU A 193 6.47 -3.11 7.01
CA LEU A 193 7.07 -4.42 6.82
C LEU A 193 8.40 -4.41 6.05
N ASP A 194 8.57 -3.50 5.08
CA ASP A 194 9.76 -3.43 4.24
C ASP A 194 10.47 -2.06 4.34
N PRO A 195 11.73 -2.03 4.82
CA PRO A 195 12.48 -0.79 4.99
C PRO A 195 12.90 -0.11 3.66
N ARG A 196 12.80 -0.78 2.50
CA ARG A 196 13.11 -0.21 1.18
C ARG A 196 12.08 0.79 0.70
N VAL A 197 10.86 0.74 1.23
CA VAL A 197 9.83 1.75 0.95
C VAL A 197 10.29 3.10 1.52
N ARG A 198 10.69 4.01 0.64
CA ARG A 198 11.19 5.34 0.96
C ARG A 198 10.08 6.32 1.31
N LEU A 199 8.92 6.18 0.66
CA LEU A 199 7.75 7.02 0.88
C LEU A 199 6.50 6.14 0.97
N SER A 200 5.69 6.35 2.01
CA SER A 200 4.31 5.88 2.09
C SER A 200 3.36 7.07 1.96
N ALA A 201 2.47 7.06 0.98
CA ALA A 201 1.42 8.06 0.82
C ALA A 201 0.05 7.35 0.81
N ASP A 202 -0.71 7.46 1.89
CA ASP A 202 -1.94 6.70 2.11
C ASP A 202 -3.18 7.62 2.15
N VAL A 203 -4.26 7.18 1.50
CA VAL A 203 -5.48 7.98 1.26
C VAL A 203 -6.71 7.30 1.85
N CYS A 204 -7.37 7.96 2.80
CA CYS A 204 -8.64 7.54 3.42
C CYS A 204 -8.64 6.07 3.92
N CYS A 205 -7.71 5.69 4.80
CA CYS A 205 -7.75 4.44 5.57
C CYS A 205 -6.60 4.32 6.58
N LEU A 206 -6.33 5.37 7.37
CA LEU A 206 -5.43 5.25 8.53
C LEU A 206 -6.23 4.88 9.78
N THR A 207 -6.58 3.60 9.86
CA THR A 207 -7.58 3.12 10.79
C THR A 207 -6.99 2.53 12.07
N ASP A 208 -7.34 3.08 13.23
CA ASP A 208 -6.97 2.51 14.54
C ASP A 208 -7.91 1.34 14.91
N TYR A 209 -7.32 0.18 15.22
CA TYR A 209 -8.10 -1.03 15.50
C TYR A 209 -8.95 -0.93 16.77
N GLU A 210 -8.41 -0.35 17.84
CA GLU A 210 -9.13 -0.18 19.11
C GLU A 210 -10.30 0.79 18.93
N GLU A 211 -10.09 1.86 18.15
CA GLU A 211 -11.15 2.79 17.82
C GLU A 211 -12.28 2.14 17.01
N LEU A 212 -11.98 1.27 16.04
CA LEU A 212 -13.01 0.50 15.32
C LEU A 212 -13.83 -0.39 16.26
N ILE A 213 -13.18 -1.04 17.24
CA ILE A 213 -13.86 -1.85 18.25
C ILE A 213 -14.76 -0.96 19.09
N ARG A 214 -14.23 0.17 19.58
CA ARG A 214 -14.95 1.13 20.41
C ARG A 214 -16.19 1.69 19.71
N THR A 215 -16.10 1.98 18.42
CA THR A 215 -17.21 2.48 17.60
C THR A 215 -18.08 1.37 17.01
N GLN A 216 -17.81 0.10 17.33
CA GLN A 216 -18.52 -1.09 16.83
C GLN A 216 -18.56 -1.18 15.30
N ASN A 217 -17.50 -0.72 14.62
CA ASN A 217 -17.46 -0.58 13.17
C ASN A 217 -16.57 -1.63 12.46
N LEU A 218 -16.40 -2.80 13.07
CA LEU A 218 -15.63 -3.89 12.46
C LEU A 218 -16.19 -4.30 11.08
N LYS A 219 -17.50 -4.32 10.92
CA LYS A 219 -18.15 -4.61 9.63
C LYS A 219 -17.83 -3.60 8.51
N GLY A 220 -17.25 -2.44 8.83
CA GLY A 220 -16.89 -1.42 7.85
C GLY A 220 -15.72 -1.84 6.96
N HIS A 221 -14.90 -2.81 7.38
CA HIS A 221 -13.76 -3.32 6.62
C HIS A 221 -14.01 -4.76 6.16
N GLY A 222 -13.49 -5.10 4.98
CA GLY A 222 -13.64 -6.44 4.40
C GLY A 222 -12.95 -7.51 5.26
N ILE A 223 -13.38 -8.76 5.10
CA ILE A 223 -12.93 -9.86 5.98
C ILE A 223 -11.43 -10.14 5.81
N TYR A 224 -10.88 -9.83 4.64
CA TYR A 224 -9.45 -9.91 4.35
C TYR A 224 -8.57 -9.13 5.34
N TYR A 225 -9.10 -8.08 6.00
CA TYR A 225 -8.37 -7.16 6.88
C TYR A 225 -7.96 -7.78 8.22
N TYR A 226 -8.59 -8.90 8.60
CA TYR A 226 -8.52 -9.44 9.96
C TYR A 226 -7.40 -10.46 10.14
N VAL A 227 -6.37 -10.06 10.87
CA VAL A 227 -5.22 -10.90 11.24
C VAL A 227 -5.45 -11.54 12.61
N PRO A 228 -5.48 -12.88 12.73
CA PRO A 228 -5.66 -13.55 14.02
C PRO A 228 -4.61 -13.14 15.06
N SER A 229 -5.07 -12.88 16.29
CA SER A 229 -4.22 -12.49 17.43
C SER A 229 -3.43 -11.19 17.31
N LEU A 230 -3.64 -10.36 16.27
CA LEU A 230 -2.88 -9.12 16.05
C LEU A 230 -2.82 -8.22 17.29
N LEU A 231 -3.98 -7.93 17.90
CA LEU A 231 -4.08 -7.03 19.07
C LEU A 231 -3.47 -7.58 20.37
N LYS A 232 -3.02 -8.84 20.39
CA LYS A 232 -2.19 -9.33 21.49
C LYS A 232 -0.74 -8.83 21.41
N HIS A 233 -0.34 -8.34 20.24
CA HIS A 233 1.04 -8.03 19.91
C HIS A 233 1.24 -6.62 19.37
N PHE A 234 0.30 -6.08 18.59
CA PHE A 234 0.41 -4.78 17.94
C PHE A 234 -0.89 -3.99 18.01
N GLU A 235 -0.78 -2.73 18.39
CA GLU A 235 -1.75 -1.69 18.02
C GLU A 235 -1.42 -1.12 16.63
N THR A 236 -2.36 -0.39 16.00
CA THR A 236 -2.11 0.28 14.71
C THR A 236 -0.91 1.25 14.80
N ALA A 237 -0.76 1.93 15.92
CA ALA A 237 0.35 2.86 16.15
C ALA A 237 1.71 2.14 16.19
N ASP A 238 1.77 0.92 16.76
CA ASP A 238 3.01 0.12 16.80
C ASP A 238 3.46 -0.28 15.39
N ILE A 239 2.52 -0.60 14.49
CA ILE A 239 2.83 -0.92 13.10
C ILE A 239 3.36 0.33 12.39
N ASN A 240 2.70 1.48 12.57
CA ASN A 240 3.14 2.73 11.96
C ASN A 240 4.47 3.26 12.53
N GLU A 241 4.81 2.92 13.78
CA GLU A 241 6.13 3.22 14.37
C GLU A 241 7.26 2.61 13.54
N LEU A 242 7.04 1.45 12.91
CA LEU A 242 8.03 0.78 12.05
C LEU A 242 8.36 1.57 10.78
N ILE A 243 7.58 2.61 10.44
CA ILE A 243 7.88 3.51 9.33
C ILE A 243 8.89 4.58 9.76
N VAL A 244 8.87 4.99 11.03
CA VAL A 244 9.73 6.06 11.57
C VAL A 244 11.22 5.73 11.31
N PRO A 245 12.05 6.68 10.85
CA PRO A 245 11.74 8.08 10.56
C PRO A 245 11.52 8.34 9.06
N ARG A 246 11.12 7.33 8.28
CA ARG A 246 10.95 7.47 6.82
C ARG A 246 9.73 8.33 6.49
N PRO A 247 9.77 9.07 5.38
CA PRO A 247 8.65 9.88 4.91
C PRO A 247 7.31 9.13 4.89
N ARG A 248 6.30 9.66 5.61
CA ARG A 248 4.91 9.22 5.49
C ARG A 248 3.91 10.38 5.43
N LEU A 249 2.99 10.27 4.47
CA LEU A 249 1.84 11.13 4.33
C LEU A 249 0.57 10.28 4.47
N SER A 250 -0.35 10.71 5.32
CA SER A 250 -1.69 10.14 5.42
C SER A 250 -2.72 11.26 5.36
N VAL A 251 -3.64 11.16 4.39
CA VAL A 251 -4.74 12.12 4.21
C VAL A 251 -6.07 11.41 4.35
N ASN A 252 -6.90 11.85 5.31
CA ASN A 252 -8.14 11.16 5.68
C ASN A 252 -9.32 12.13 5.71
N GLY A 253 -10.54 11.61 5.49
CA GLY A 253 -11.77 12.38 5.60
C GLY A 253 -12.34 12.36 7.03
N ARG A 254 -12.74 13.51 7.57
CA ARG A 254 -13.40 13.60 8.89
C ARG A 254 -14.79 12.97 8.91
N LYS A 255 -15.44 12.89 7.75
CA LYS A 255 -16.78 12.33 7.56
C LYS A 255 -16.72 10.94 6.91
N ASP A 256 -15.54 10.32 6.90
CA ASP A 256 -15.36 8.95 6.43
C ASP A 256 -15.75 7.98 7.54
N ASP A 257 -16.92 7.36 7.41
CA ASP A 257 -17.43 6.40 8.40
C ASP A 257 -16.55 5.14 8.52
N LEU A 258 -15.64 4.87 7.56
CA LEU A 258 -14.71 3.74 7.62
C LEU A 258 -13.47 4.02 8.47
N THR A 259 -13.16 5.30 8.67
CA THR A 259 -11.90 5.77 9.29
C THR A 259 -12.21 6.79 10.39
N PRO A 260 -12.56 6.34 11.62
CA PRO A 260 -12.94 7.26 12.68
C PRO A 260 -11.83 8.30 12.98
N PRO A 261 -12.15 9.61 13.03
CA PRO A 261 -11.15 10.67 13.21
C PRO A 261 -10.29 10.52 14.46
N ALA A 262 -10.88 10.06 15.58
CA ALA A 262 -10.16 9.86 16.84
C ALA A 262 -9.02 8.84 16.70
N GLY A 263 -9.18 7.82 15.85
CA GLY A 263 -8.14 6.84 15.55
C GLY A 263 -6.98 7.46 14.76
N VAL A 264 -7.30 8.26 13.74
CA VAL A 264 -6.30 9.00 12.94
C VAL A 264 -5.49 9.94 13.84
N GLU A 265 -6.17 10.66 14.74
CA GLU A 265 -5.56 11.59 15.69
C GLU A 265 -4.68 10.86 16.71
N LYS A 266 -5.14 9.73 17.28
CA LYS A 266 -4.34 8.87 18.17
C LYS A 266 -3.03 8.45 17.52
N ILE A 267 -3.08 7.99 16.26
CA ILE A 267 -1.88 7.57 15.52
C ILE A 267 -0.95 8.77 15.27
N ARG A 268 -1.48 9.90 14.81
CA ARG A 268 -0.72 11.14 14.61
C ARG A 268 0.01 11.58 15.87
N ASP A 269 -0.72 11.64 16.98
CA ASP A 269 -0.22 12.17 18.25
C ASP A 269 0.79 11.21 18.90
N THR A 270 0.76 9.92 18.53
CA THR A 270 1.79 8.94 18.87
C THR A 270 3.06 9.11 18.02
N LEU A 271 2.92 9.28 16.70
CA LEU A 271 4.07 9.29 15.79
C LEU A 271 4.83 10.62 15.77
N LEU A 272 4.15 11.77 15.79
CA LEU A 272 4.81 13.08 15.66
C LEU A 272 5.94 13.32 16.70
N PRO A 273 5.76 12.98 17.99
CA PRO A 273 6.85 13.06 18.97
C PRO A 273 8.06 12.17 18.62
N LEU A 274 7.84 10.99 18.02
CA LEU A 274 8.90 10.09 17.60
C LEU A 274 9.67 10.65 16.39
N TYR A 275 8.96 11.17 15.38
CA TYR A 275 9.62 11.85 14.27
C TYR A 275 10.44 13.05 14.74
N ARG A 276 9.90 13.87 15.65
CA ARG A 276 10.63 15.00 16.26
C ARG A 276 11.89 14.54 16.99
N ARG A 277 11.81 13.46 17.77
CA ARG A 277 12.96 12.87 18.48
C ARG A 277 14.11 12.51 17.53
N TYR A 278 13.81 12.06 16.31
CA TYR A 278 14.80 11.71 15.30
C TYR A 278 15.11 12.83 14.31
N GLY A 279 14.67 14.07 14.58
CA GLY A 279 14.94 15.23 13.73
C GLY A 279 14.24 15.19 12.37
N LYS A 280 13.12 14.45 12.28
CA LYS A 280 12.42 14.12 11.04
C LYS A 280 10.94 14.49 11.06
N GLU A 281 10.56 15.45 11.91
CA GLU A 281 9.17 15.92 12.06
C GLU A 281 8.53 16.36 10.73
N SER A 282 9.29 17.01 9.84
CA SER A 282 8.83 17.43 8.51
C SER A 282 8.49 16.27 7.57
N ASP A 283 8.90 15.06 7.92
CA ASP A 283 8.79 13.86 7.11
C ASP A 283 7.59 13.01 7.57
N CYS A 284 6.76 13.52 8.49
CA CYS A 284 5.48 12.93 8.85
C CYS A 284 4.35 13.97 8.75
N ARG A 285 3.32 13.65 7.98
CA ARG A 285 2.07 14.43 7.98
C ARG A 285 0.88 13.47 8.00
N ILE A 286 0.04 13.61 9.02
CA ILE A 286 -1.21 12.88 9.16
C ILE A 286 -2.30 13.92 9.36
N GLU A 287 -3.23 13.97 8.40
CA GLU A 287 -4.19 15.06 8.33
C GLU A 287 -5.60 14.59 8.04
N LEU A 288 -6.55 15.34 8.59
CA LEU A 288 -7.97 15.13 8.49
C LEU A 288 -8.60 16.33 7.77
N PHE A 289 -9.26 16.06 6.66
CA PHE A 289 -9.94 17.03 5.80
C PHE A 289 -11.46 16.91 5.96
N ASP A 290 -12.20 17.98 5.67
CA ASP A 290 -13.66 17.99 5.80
C ASP A 290 -14.36 17.32 4.60
N CYS A 291 -14.20 16.01 4.46
CA CYS A 291 -14.83 15.20 3.42
C CYS A 291 -15.18 13.79 3.92
N ALA A 292 -15.99 13.09 3.11
CA ALA A 292 -16.25 11.66 3.28
C ALA A 292 -15.08 10.81 2.74
N HIS A 293 -15.35 9.57 2.38
CA HIS A 293 -14.38 8.64 1.77
C HIS A 293 -14.08 9.02 0.29
N VAL A 294 -13.32 10.09 0.08
CA VAL A 294 -12.99 10.68 -1.24
C VAL A 294 -11.65 11.41 -1.20
N GLU A 295 -10.87 11.30 -2.26
CA GLU A 295 -9.67 12.10 -2.49
C GLU A 295 -10.05 13.51 -2.98
N LEU A 296 -9.78 14.53 -2.17
CA LEU A 296 -9.96 15.92 -2.58
C LEU A 296 -8.81 16.42 -3.46
N LYS A 297 -9.04 17.53 -4.19
CA LYS A 297 -8.00 18.20 -4.99
C LYS A 297 -6.82 18.67 -4.13
N GLU A 298 -7.10 19.14 -2.92
CA GLU A 298 -6.09 19.60 -1.97
C GLU A 298 -5.26 18.42 -1.43
N MET A 299 -5.90 17.26 -1.21
CA MET A 299 -5.21 16.02 -0.86
C MET A 299 -4.29 15.57 -2.00
N ARG A 300 -4.81 15.52 -3.24
CA ARG A 300 -4.03 15.17 -4.44
C ARG A 300 -2.81 16.08 -4.56
N ARG A 301 -2.98 17.40 -4.44
CA ARG A 301 -1.85 18.35 -4.48
C ARG A 301 -0.78 17.99 -3.46
N LEU A 302 -1.17 17.72 -2.22
CA LEU A 302 -0.25 17.33 -1.16
C LEU A 302 0.47 16.01 -1.47
N ILE A 303 -0.24 14.99 -1.95
CA ILE A 303 0.35 13.71 -2.36
C ILE A 303 1.40 13.90 -3.45
N LEU A 304 1.07 14.69 -4.48
CA LEU A 304 1.98 14.98 -5.58
C LEU A 304 3.22 15.77 -5.13
N GLU A 305 3.08 16.71 -4.20
CA GLU A 305 4.21 17.42 -3.56
C GLU A 305 5.13 16.46 -2.80
N TRP A 306 4.58 15.44 -2.14
CA TRP A 306 5.36 14.42 -1.44
C TRP A 306 6.08 13.47 -2.41
N PHE A 307 5.44 13.09 -3.52
CA PHE A 307 6.11 12.36 -4.59
C PHE A 307 7.29 13.17 -5.13
N ASP A 308 7.09 14.47 -5.38
CA ASP A 308 8.15 15.34 -5.87
C ASP A 308 9.31 15.45 -4.88
N ARG A 309 9.00 15.66 -3.59
CA ARG A 309 10.02 15.83 -2.56
C ARG A 309 10.81 14.55 -2.35
N TYR A 310 10.15 13.41 -2.13
CA TYR A 310 10.83 12.22 -1.63
C TYR A 310 11.22 11.20 -2.69
N LEU A 311 10.60 11.22 -3.87
CA LEU A 311 10.88 10.26 -4.95
C LEU A 311 11.53 10.92 -6.17
N VAL A 312 10.93 11.99 -6.70
CA VAL A 312 11.40 12.62 -7.94
C VAL A 312 12.65 13.47 -7.71
N ASN A 313 12.66 14.31 -6.66
CA ASN A 313 13.74 15.25 -6.34
C ASN A 313 14.29 15.08 -4.91
N PRO A 314 14.76 13.88 -4.52
CA PRO A 314 15.15 13.59 -3.13
C PRO A 314 16.34 14.41 -2.62
N SER A 315 17.14 15.03 -3.50
CA SER A 315 18.23 15.94 -3.11
C SER A 315 17.73 17.27 -2.52
N LYS A 316 16.44 17.59 -2.68
CA LYS A 316 15.79 18.77 -2.12
C LYS A 316 14.98 18.47 -0.85
N ALA A 317 15.01 17.23 -0.35
CA ALA A 317 14.16 16.73 0.73
C ALA A 317 14.76 16.93 2.12
#